data_AF-A0A1V5M160-F1
#
_entry.id   AF-A0A1V5M160-F1
#
_cell.length_a   1.000
_cell.length_b   1.000
_cell.length_c   1.000
_cell.angle_alpha   90.00
_cell.angle_beta   90.00
_cell.angle_gamma   90.00
#
_symmetry.space_group_name_H-M   'P 1'
#
loop_
_entity.id
_entity.type
_entity.pdbx_description
1 polymer ?
#
loop_
_entity_poly.entity_id
_entity_poly.type
_entity_poly.pdbx_seq_one_letter_code
_entity_poly.pdbx_strand_id
1 'polypeptide(L)'
;MLTHCNAGGLATSDYGTALAVFYAAAESGKRLHVYADETRPLLQGARLTAWELKQRGLRVTLICDSMAAEVMREERVSAVVVGADRIAANGDTANKIGTYSVAVLAHAHRMFSVSPTWVTPRKSIPWSVLCLPLESVSNFLLPERFPHVESTN
;
A
#
# COMPACT_ATOMS: atom_id res chain seq x y z
N MET A 1 -4.22 -7.17 2.58
CA MET A 1 -3.44 -5.93 2.34
C MET A 1 -4.39 -4.77 2.12
N LEU A 2 -3.98 -3.53 2.39
CA LEU A 2 -4.79 -2.33 2.15
C LEU A 2 -4.06 -1.36 1.23
N THR A 3 -4.80 -0.65 0.37
CA THR A 3 -4.28 0.41 -0.49
C THR A 3 -5.22 1.61 -0.51
N HIS A 4 -4.66 2.78 -0.84
CA HIS A 4 -5.35 4.06 -0.85
C HIS A 4 -5.04 4.83 -2.14
N CYS A 5 -6.05 5.51 -2.70
CA CYS A 5 -6.03 6.11 -4.04
C CYS A 5 -5.88 5.06 -5.16
N ASN A 6 -5.54 5.52 -6.36
CA ASN A 6 -5.09 4.67 -7.46
C ASN A 6 -3.63 4.94 -7.80
N ALA A 7 -2.81 3.91 -7.60
CA ALA A 7 -1.39 3.89 -7.98
C ALA A 7 -1.13 2.66 -8.89
N GLY A 8 -2.06 2.45 -9.82
CA GLY A 8 -2.11 1.37 -10.80
C GLY A 8 -1.64 1.78 -12.19
N GLY A 9 -1.94 0.95 -13.17
CA GLY A 9 -1.61 1.22 -14.56
C GLY A 9 -2.29 2.46 -15.10
N LEU A 10 -3.50 2.78 -14.63
CA LEU A 10 -4.20 3.99 -15.04
C LEU A 10 -3.58 5.28 -14.48
N ALA A 11 -2.65 5.17 -13.52
CA ALA A 11 -1.88 6.30 -12.96
C ALA A 11 -0.45 6.36 -13.51
N THR A 12 -0.03 5.41 -14.36
CA THR A 12 1.34 5.29 -14.88
C THR A 12 1.31 4.84 -16.35
N SER A 13 2.45 4.46 -16.92
CA SER A 13 2.52 3.99 -18.30
C SER A 13 2.11 2.52 -18.49
N ASP A 14 2.14 1.68 -17.43
CA ASP A 14 1.85 0.24 -17.56
C ASP A 14 1.39 -0.47 -16.26
N TYR A 15 2.27 -1.10 -15.48
CA TYR A 15 1.88 -1.94 -14.32
C TYR A 15 1.42 -1.14 -13.09
N GLY A 16 1.73 0.15 -13.00
CA GLY A 16 1.54 0.95 -11.79
C GLY A 16 2.75 0.98 -10.87
N THR A 17 2.55 1.51 -9.66
CA THR A 17 3.54 1.50 -8.58
C THR A 17 3.04 0.62 -7.44
N ALA A 18 2.07 1.08 -6.66
CA ALA A 18 1.50 0.30 -5.55
C ALA A 18 0.75 -0.96 -6.02
N LEU A 19 -0.03 -0.87 -7.11
CA LEU A 19 -0.73 -2.06 -7.61
C LEU A 19 0.22 -3.06 -8.29
N ALA A 20 1.36 -2.59 -8.82
CA ALA A 20 2.39 -3.48 -9.37
C ALA A 20 2.93 -4.44 -8.32
N VAL A 21 3.04 -4.01 -7.05
CA VAL A 21 3.40 -4.88 -5.92
C VAL A 21 2.40 -6.03 -5.78
N PHE A 22 1.09 -5.75 -5.89
CA PHE A 22 0.05 -6.78 -5.79
C PHE A 22 0.06 -7.72 -7.00
N TYR A 23 0.29 -7.19 -8.21
CA TYR A 23 0.37 -8.00 -9.42
C TYR A 23 1.58 -8.94 -9.39
N ALA A 24 2.77 -8.43 -9.08
CA ALA A 24 3.98 -9.24 -8.96
C ALA A 24 3.83 -10.34 -7.89
N ALA A 25 3.21 -10.01 -6.75
CA ALA A 25 2.96 -11.00 -5.71
C ALA A 25 1.93 -12.07 -6.14
N ALA A 26 0.86 -11.69 -6.85
CA ALA A 26 -0.08 -12.66 -7.42
C ALA A 26 0.58 -13.55 -8.48
N GLU A 27 1.41 -12.99 -9.35
CA GLU A 27 2.19 -13.69 -10.38
C GLU A 27 3.21 -14.67 -9.76
N SER A 28 3.76 -14.34 -8.58
CA SER A 28 4.59 -15.25 -7.78
C SER A 28 3.82 -16.39 -7.10
N GLY A 29 2.51 -16.51 -7.35
CA GLY A 29 1.63 -17.56 -6.81
C GLY A 29 1.05 -17.25 -5.42
N LYS A 30 1.25 -16.04 -4.88
CA LYS A 30 0.69 -15.67 -3.57
C LYS A 30 -0.80 -15.39 -3.70
N ARG A 31 -1.58 -15.93 -2.77
CA ARG A 31 -3.02 -15.64 -2.65
C ARG A 31 -3.23 -14.35 -1.88
N LEU A 32 -3.56 -13.28 -2.61
CA LEU A 32 -3.77 -11.95 -2.02
C LEU A 32 -5.26 -11.64 -1.88
N HIS A 33 -5.59 -10.95 -0.79
CA HIS A 33 -6.85 -10.24 -0.64
C HIS A 33 -6.52 -8.77 -0.37
N VAL A 34 -6.94 -7.89 -1.29
CA VAL A 34 -6.72 -6.45 -1.24
C VAL A 34 -7.98 -5.74 -0.75
N TYR A 35 -7.84 -4.91 0.27
CA TYR A 35 -8.84 -3.92 0.69
C TYR A 35 -8.47 -2.60 0.03
N ALA A 36 -9.37 -2.03 -0.77
CA ALA A 36 -9.16 -0.75 -1.42
C ALA A 36 -10.06 0.29 -0.76
N ASP A 37 -9.47 1.36 -0.26
CA ASP A 37 -10.22 2.52 0.22
C ASP A 37 -10.90 3.21 -0.97
N GLU A 38 -12.16 3.62 -0.84
CA GLU A 38 -12.87 4.29 -1.94
C GLU A 38 -12.18 5.56 -2.42
N THR A 39 -11.47 6.25 -1.51
CA THR A 39 -10.67 7.46 -1.73
C THR A 39 -11.51 8.67 -2.13
N ARG A 40 -12.23 9.25 -1.17
CA ARG A 40 -12.97 10.50 -1.39
C ARG A 40 -12.03 11.69 -1.66
N PRO A 41 -12.50 12.73 -2.37
CA PRO A 41 -13.84 12.87 -2.97
C PRO A 41 -13.95 12.28 -4.39
N LEU A 42 -12.83 11.99 -5.06
CA LEU A 42 -12.81 11.62 -6.48
C LEU A 42 -13.11 10.14 -6.74
N LEU A 43 -13.11 9.33 -5.68
CA LEU A 43 -13.43 7.90 -5.70
C LEU A 43 -12.45 7.08 -6.53
N GLN A 44 -11.15 7.41 -6.51
CA GLN A 44 -10.17 6.72 -7.36
C GLN A 44 -10.02 5.25 -6.97
N GLY A 45 -10.06 4.91 -5.69
CA GLY A 45 -9.96 3.52 -5.27
C GLY A 45 -11.20 2.72 -5.67
N ALA A 46 -12.40 3.32 -5.55
CA ALA A 46 -13.64 2.69 -5.99
C ALA A 46 -13.75 2.53 -7.53
N ARG A 47 -13.36 3.57 -8.28
CA ARG A 47 -13.58 3.65 -9.73
C ARG A 47 -12.46 3.02 -10.54
N LEU A 48 -11.21 3.13 -10.06
CA LEU A 48 -10.02 2.75 -10.81
C LEU A 48 -9.38 1.51 -10.18
N THR A 49 -8.99 1.58 -8.91
CA THR A 49 -8.24 0.49 -8.27
C THR A 49 -9.05 -0.80 -8.17
N ALA A 50 -10.29 -0.73 -7.69
CA ALA A 50 -11.15 -1.91 -7.61
C ALA A 50 -11.43 -2.51 -9.00
N TRP A 51 -11.54 -1.65 -10.03
CA TRP A 51 -11.69 -2.10 -11.41
C TRP A 51 -10.42 -2.79 -11.91
N GLU A 52 -9.25 -2.17 -11.80
CA GLU A 52 -7.98 -2.74 -12.27
C GLU A 52 -7.67 -4.09 -11.60
N LEU A 53 -7.85 -4.18 -10.28
CA LEU A 53 -7.62 -5.42 -9.51
C LEU A 53 -8.57 -6.53 -9.95
N LYS A 54 -9.86 -6.20 -10.16
CA LYS A 54 -10.85 -7.17 -10.64
C LYS A 54 -10.55 -7.64 -12.06
N GLN A 55 -10.12 -6.74 -12.95
CA GLN A 55 -9.73 -7.10 -14.33
C GLN A 55 -8.53 -8.05 -14.37
N ARG A 56 -7.61 -7.94 -13.41
CA ARG A 56 -6.47 -8.87 -13.27
C ARG A 56 -6.79 -10.12 -12.43
N GLY A 57 -8.04 -10.34 -12.03
CA GLY A 57 -8.47 -11.53 -11.29
C GLY A 57 -8.05 -11.54 -9.81
N LEU A 58 -7.59 -10.42 -9.25
CA LEU A 58 -7.25 -10.34 -7.84
C LEU A 58 -8.51 -10.19 -6.99
N ARG A 59 -8.54 -10.85 -5.82
CA ARG A 59 -9.62 -10.68 -4.84
C ARG A 59 -9.51 -9.30 -4.21
N VAL A 60 -10.48 -8.44 -4.50
CA VAL A 60 -10.58 -7.09 -3.94
C VAL A 60 -11.86 -6.89 -3.14
N THR A 61 -11.78 -6.16 -2.04
CA THR A 61 -12.92 -5.63 -1.29
C THR A 61 -12.81 -4.11 -1.21
N LEU A 62 -13.81 -3.42 -1.74
CA LEU A 62 -13.92 -1.98 -1.61
C LEU A 62 -14.45 -1.63 -0.22
N ILE A 63 -13.85 -0.64 0.44
CA ILE A 63 -14.28 -0.13 1.75
C ILE A 63 -14.36 1.39 1.73
N CYS A 64 -15.18 1.98 2.60
CA CYS A 64 -15.14 3.43 2.83
C CYS A 64 -13.83 3.81 3.54
N ASP A 65 -13.35 5.04 3.31
CA ASP A 65 -12.11 5.54 3.94
C ASP A 65 -12.17 5.45 5.48
N SER A 66 -13.36 5.60 6.06
CA SER A 66 -13.61 5.50 7.51
C SER A 66 -13.59 4.07 8.07
N MET A 67 -13.63 3.04 7.22
CA MET A 67 -13.59 1.64 7.63
C MET A 67 -12.15 1.12 7.81
N ALA A 68 -11.14 1.88 7.37
CA ALA A 68 -9.73 1.46 7.41
C ALA A 68 -9.29 1.03 8.82
N ALA A 69 -9.67 1.79 9.86
CA ALA A 69 -9.33 1.47 11.25
C ALA A 69 -9.97 0.14 11.69
N GLU A 70 -11.22 -0.11 11.32
CA GLU A 70 -11.95 -1.31 11.72
C GLU A 70 -11.37 -2.56 11.07
N VAL A 71 -11.06 -2.52 9.77
CA VAL A 71 -10.44 -3.67 9.09
C VAL A 71 -9.03 -3.96 9.58
N MET A 72 -8.30 -2.94 10.05
CA MET A 72 -7.01 -3.11 10.73
C MET A 72 -7.18 -3.73 12.12
N ARG A 73 -8.16 -3.24 12.91
CA ARG A 73 -8.50 -3.76 14.23
C ARG A 73 -8.94 -5.23 14.19
N GLU A 74 -9.68 -5.62 13.16
CA GLU A 74 -10.10 -7.01 12.90
C GLU A 74 -8.96 -7.90 12.36
N GLU A 75 -7.74 -7.37 12.20
CA GLU A 75 -6.58 -8.07 11.64
C GLU A 75 -6.82 -8.64 10.23
N ARG A 76 -7.77 -8.07 9.48
CA ARG A 76 -8.09 -8.50 8.10
C ARG A 76 -7.06 -8.00 7.09
N VAL A 77 -6.23 -7.06 7.51
CA VAL A 77 -5.12 -6.49 6.77
C VAL A 77 -3.85 -6.78 7.56
N SER A 78 -2.76 -7.11 6.86
CA SER A 78 -1.43 -7.33 7.45
C SER A 78 -0.40 -6.28 7.04
N ALA A 79 -0.68 -5.55 5.97
CA ALA A 79 0.17 -4.47 5.46
C ALA A 79 -0.65 -3.47 4.65
N VAL A 80 -0.16 -2.23 4.64
CA VAL A 80 -0.61 -1.12 3.81
C VAL A 80 0.42 -0.90 2.69
N VAL A 81 -0.04 -0.76 1.46
CA VAL A 81 0.80 -0.36 0.33
C VAL A 81 0.13 0.79 -0.40
N VAL A 82 0.80 1.93 -0.50
CA VAL A 82 0.27 3.17 -1.11
C VAL A 82 1.24 3.75 -2.12
N GLY A 83 0.74 4.52 -3.08
CA GLY A 83 1.60 5.32 -3.95
C GLY A 83 2.25 6.50 -3.22
N ALA A 84 2.94 7.34 -3.99
CA ALA A 84 3.39 8.67 -3.56
C ALA A 84 3.38 9.62 -4.74
N ASP A 85 2.91 10.85 -4.52
CA ASP A 85 3.00 11.94 -5.48
C ASP A 85 4.38 12.62 -5.41
N ARG A 86 4.94 12.73 -4.19
CA ARG A 86 6.28 13.27 -3.95
C ARG A 86 6.86 12.70 -2.67
N ILE A 87 8.16 12.42 -2.67
CA ILE A 87 8.91 12.05 -1.48
C ILE A 87 10.06 13.05 -1.32
N ALA A 88 10.17 13.67 -0.15
CA ALA A 88 11.25 14.59 0.16
C ALA A 88 12.53 13.84 0.54
N ALA A 89 13.68 14.54 0.56
CA ALA A 89 14.97 13.92 0.86
C ALA A 89 15.08 13.32 2.28
N ASN A 90 14.21 13.74 3.20
CA ASN A 90 14.08 13.19 4.55
C ASN A 90 13.13 11.98 4.64
N GLY A 91 12.48 11.58 3.54
CA GLY A 91 11.52 10.47 3.50
C GLY A 91 10.06 10.89 3.68
N ASP A 92 9.78 12.17 3.95
CA ASP A 92 8.40 12.65 4.05
C ASP A 92 7.68 12.45 2.73
N THR A 93 6.55 11.76 2.79
CA THR A 93 5.82 11.32 1.61
C THR A 93 4.51 12.08 1.49
N ALA A 94 4.41 12.92 0.47
CA ALA A 94 3.16 13.50 0.04
C ALA A 94 2.44 12.53 -0.92
N ASN A 95 1.17 12.27 -0.61
CA ASN A 95 0.28 11.44 -1.42
C ASN A 95 -1.15 11.96 -1.26
N LYS A 96 -2.11 11.28 -1.91
CA LYS A 96 -3.54 11.56 -1.77
C LYS A 96 -3.98 11.73 -0.30
N ILE A 97 -4.82 12.74 -0.07
CA ILE A 97 -5.50 12.97 1.21
C ILE A 97 -6.11 11.66 1.74
N GLY A 98 -5.88 11.34 3.01
CA GLY A 98 -6.22 10.04 3.61
C GLY A 98 -4.98 9.17 3.88
N THR A 99 -3.92 9.30 3.08
CA THR A 99 -2.69 8.52 3.25
C THR A 99 -2.05 8.70 4.64
N TYR A 100 -2.02 9.93 5.15
CA TYR A 100 -1.49 10.20 6.49
C TYR A 100 -2.31 9.48 7.58
N SER A 101 -3.64 9.53 7.49
CA SER A 101 -4.53 8.84 8.43
C SER A 101 -4.29 7.33 8.40
N VAL A 102 -4.19 6.74 7.22
CA VAL A 102 -3.90 5.30 7.05
C VAL A 102 -2.52 4.95 7.64
N ALA A 103 -1.50 5.79 7.46
CA ALA A 103 -0.18 5.56 8.04
C ALA A 103 -0.19 5.61 9.58
N VAL A 104 -0.91 6.56 10.18
CA VAL A 104 -1.09 6.66 11.64
C VAL A 104 -1.84 5.43 12.17
N LEU A 105 -2.90 4.99 11.48
CA LEU A 105 -3.64 3.78 11.84
C LEU A 105 -2.77 2.53 11.75
N ALA A 106 -2.01 2.37 10.66
CA ALA A 106 -1.09 1.26 10.51
C ALA A 106 -0.08 1.22 11.65
N HIS A 107 0.47 2.36 12.04
CA HIS A 107 1.37 2.46 13.20
C HIS A 107 0.67 2.06 14.51
N ALA A 108 -0.53 2.61 14.77
CA ALA A 108 -1.30 2.32 15.97
C ALA A 108 -1.66 0.83 16.11
N HIS A 109 -1.92 0.15 14.99
CA HIS A 109 -2.23 -1.28 14.92
C HIS A 109 -0.98 -2.16 14.70
N ARG A 110 0.24 -1.60 14.74
CA ARG A 110 1.52 -2.31 14.56
C ARG A 110 1.63 -3.07 13.24
N MET A 111 1.18 -2.43 12.16
CA MET A 111 1.15 -2.95 10.80
C MET A 111 2.21 -2.27 9.93
N PHE A 112 2.72 -2.99 8.93
CA PHE A 112 3.70 -2.44 7.99
C PHE A 112 3.03 -1.56 6.95
N SER A 113 3.63 -0.41 6.67
CA SER A 113 3.25 0.44 5.54
C SER A 113 4.39 0.48 4.52
N VAL A 114 4.09 0.44 3.23
CA VAL A 114 5.08 0.43 2.14
C VAL A 114 4.66 1.45 1.09
N SER A 115 5.59 2.24 0.56
CA SER A 115 5.34 3.16 -0.56
C SER A 115 6.39 2.98 -1.66
N PRO A 116 6.08 2.36 -2.82
CA PRO A 116 7.08 1.91 -3.79
C PRO A 116 7.53 2.96 -4.81
N THR A 117 7.59 4.25 -4.44
CA THR A 117 8.02 5.33 -5.36
C THR A 117 9.51 5.66 -5.20
N TRP A 118 10.19 6.03 -6.28
CA TRP A 118 11.64 6.32 -6.34
C TRP A 118 12.13 7.41 -5.35
N VAL A 119 13.01 7.06 -4.41
CA VAL A 119 14.11 7.90 -3.86
C VAL A 119 15.29 7.00 -3.45
N THR A 120 16.52 7.49 -3.65
CA THR A 120 17.78 6.85 -3.22
C THR A 120 17.73 6.46 -1.73
N PRO A 121 18.18 5.25 -1.35
CA PRO A 121 18.14 4.81 0.03
C PRO A 121 19.16 5.59 0.86
N ARG A 122 18.71 6.35 1.86
CA ARG A 122 19.56 6.76 2.99
C ARG A 122 19.20 5.89 4.21
N LYS A 123 20.24 5.42 4.91
CA LYS A 123 20.22 4.49 6.06
C LYS A 123 19.49 5.00 7.33
N SER A 124 18.60 5.98 7.23
CA SER A 124 18.01 6.64 8.40
C SER A 124 16.56 7.02 8.14
N ILE A 125 15.74 6.05 7.76
CA ILE A 125 14.28 6.22 7.84
C ILE A 125 13.85 5.63 9.18
N PRO A 126 13.52 6.46 10.20
CA PRO A 126 12.74 5.97 11.31
C PRO A 126 11.25 5.95 10.88
N TRP A 127 10.56 4.89 11.32
CA TRP A 127 9.10 4.66 11.26
C TRP A 127 8.53 4.03 9.98
N SER A 128 8.32 2.71 10.05
CA SER A 128 7.26 1.87 9.42
C SER A 128 6.84 2.05 7.96
N VAL A 129 7.46 2.95 7.19
CA VAL A 129 7.23 3.21 5.77
C VAL A 129 8.45 2.73 5.00
N LEU A 130 8.36 1.54 4.41
CA LEU A 130 9.42 1.03 3.55
C LEU A 130 9.24 1.60 2.14
N CYS A 131 10.23 2.36 1.68
CA CYS A 131 10.27 2.87 0.32
C CYS A 131 11.12 1.93 -0.54
N LEU A 132 10.50 1.20 -1.47
CA LEU A 132 11.18 0.18 -2.28
C LEU A 132 11.33 0.65 -3.73
N PRO A 133 12.54 0.56 -4.33
CA PRO A 133 12.68 0.74 -5.77
C PRO A 133 11.92 -0.35 -6.52
N LEU A 134 11.25 0.00 -7.63
CA LEU A 134 10.48 -0.91 -8.49
C LEU A 134 11.23 -2.20 -8.86
N GLU A 135 12.53 -2.11 -9.11
CA GLU A 135 13.42 -3.25 -9.42
C GLU A 135 13.63 -4.21 -8.25
N SER A 136 13.46 -3.72 -7.01
CA SER A 136 13.47 -4.55 -5.81
C SER A 136 12.08 -5.11 -5.47
N VAL A 137 11.00 -4.58 -6.04
CA VAL A 137 9.63 -5.04 -5.79
C VAL A 137 9.40 -6.43 -6.38
N SER A 138 9.99 -6.74 -7.54
CA SER A 138 9.96 -8.08 -8.14
C SER A 138 10.68 -9.13 -7.27
N ASN A 139 11.71 -8.71 -6.52
CA ASN A 139 12.42 -9.54 -5.55
C ASN A 139 11.88 -9.40 -4.11
N PHE A 140 10.93 -8.49 -3.87
CA PHE A 140 10.32 -8.29 -2.57
C PHE A 140 9.24 -9.35 -2.38
N LEU A 141 9.68 -10.51 -1.89
CA LEU A 141 8.79 -11.54 -1.38
C LEU A 141 8.04 -10.94 -0.20
N LEU A 142 6.80 -10.49 -0.43
CA LEU A 142 5.86 -10.18 0.64
C LEU A 142 5.86 -11.37 1.61
N PRO A 143 6.33 -11.22 2.86
CA PRO A 143 6.37 -12.33 3.79
C PRO A 143 4.94 -12.83 4.03
N GLU A 144 4.76 -14.12 4.30
CA GLU A 144 3.43 -14.69 4.60
C GLU A 144 2.75 -13.97 5.77
N ARG A 145 3.57 -13.48 6.71
CA ARG A 145 3.22 -12.53 7.76
C ARG A 145 4.35 -11.52 7.89
N PHE A 146 4.02 -10.23 7.92
CA PHE A 146 5.01 -9.24 8.29
C PHE A 146 5.31 -9.36 9.80
N PRO A 147 6.59 -9.35 10.22
CA PRO A 147 6.96 -9.56 11.62
C PRO A 147 6.49 -8.36 12.45
N HIS A 148 5.57 -8.53 13.39
CA HIS A 148 5.10 -7.42 14.24
C HIS A 148 6.28 -6.58 14.75
N VAL A 149 6.20 -5.26 14.62
CA VAL A 149 7.24 -4.35 15.08
C VAL A 149 7.38 -4.52 16.59
N GLU A 150 8.43 -5.22 17.03
CA GLU A 150 8.82 -5.25 18.44
C GLU A 150 9.39 -3.87 18.79
N SER A 151 8.72 -3.17 19.70
CA SER A 151 9.26 -1.95 20.30
C SER A 151 10.43 -2.36 21.20
N THR A 152 11.66 -2.05 20.79
CA THR A 152 12.75 -1.94 21.75
C THR A 152 12.41 -0.79 22.70
N ASN A 153 12.11 -1.13 23.95
CA ASN A 153 12.06 -0.16 25.07
C ASN A 153 13.41 0.52 25.27
#